data_AF-A0A7V4QDC3-F1
#
_entry.id   AF-A0A7V4QDC3-F1
#
_cell.length_a   1.000
_cell.length_b   1.000
_cell.length_c   1.000
_cell.angle_alpha   90.00
_cell.angle_beta   90.00
_cell.angle_gamma   90.00
#
_symmetry.space_group_name_H-M   'P 1'
#
loop_
_entity.id
_entity.type
_entity.pdbx_description
1 polymer ?
#
loop_
_entity_poly.entity_id
_entity_poly.type
_entity_poly.pdbx_seq_one_letter_code
_entity_poly.pdbx_strand_id
1 'polypeptide(L)'
;MAASISVGVGLRAFGQHIIEILGKKRIHPAWIVPGGVNAPLDPALREEILSKIDEKKSDALAAIELFKSKISVFPKEIAALANFDTLFMSMVGKDGELDHYDGKIKFIDAKGNTIAENLEHADYQSYIGEKVEDFSFMKSPYYLPFGPEKGMYRVGPLARLNIAKRCGTPLADKELGIFKSYGPTQNASFFYHYARLIEVLYCIEKIEELLNDADILSDHVRAVAKLNEFEAVGMSEAPRGTLLHHYKTDKNGLITFANLIIATG
;
A
#
# COMPACT_ATOMS: atom_id res chain seq x y z
N MET A 1 -23.92 -3.80 -15.87
CA MET A 1 -22.80 -4.75 -15.99
C MET A 1 -21.77 -4.33 -17.05
N ALA A 2 -22.18 -3.94 -18.27
CA ALA A 2 -21.23 -3.41 -19.28
C ALA A 2 -20.55 -2.10 -18.84
N ALA A 3 -21.31 -1.14 -18.29
CA ALA A 3 -20.77 0.12 -17.77
C ALA A 3 -19.74 -0.09 -16.63
N SER A 4 -19.99 -1.03 -15.71
CA SER A 4 -19.07 -1.33 -14.59
C SER A 4 -17.77 -2.00 -15.04
N ILE A 5 -17.80 -2.79 -16.12
CA ILE A 5 -16.59 -3.38 -16.71
C ILE A 5 -15.74 -2.28 -17.36
N SER A 6 -16.37 -1.36 -18.09
CA SER A 6 -15.68 -0.22 -18.71
C SER A 6 -14.95 0.65 -17.68
N VAL A 7 -15.60 0.93 -16.54
CA VAL A 7 -15.01 1.69 -15.42
C VAL A 7 -13.75 1.00 -14.88
N GLY A 8 -13.85 -0.31 -14.56
CA GLY A 8 -12.69 -1.06 -14.04
C GLY A 8 -11.52 -1.14 -15.01
N VAL A 9 -11.80 -1.33 -16.31
CA VAL A 9 -10.77 -1.30 -17.37
C VAL A 9 -10.16 0.09 -17.49
N GLY A 10 -10.98 1.15 -17.43
CA GLY A 10 -10.55 2.54 -17.51
C GLY A 10 -9.61 2.94 -16.37
N LEU A 11 -9.94 2.60 -15.14
CA LEU A 11 -9.08 2.85 -13.96
C LEU A 11 -7.73 2.13 -14.09
N ARG A 12 -7.76 0.85 -14.52
CA ARG A 12 -6.52 0.09 -14.75
C ARG A 12 -5.69 0.70 -15.88
N ALA A 13 -6.32 1.09 -16.99
CA ALA A 13 -5.63 1.69 -18.12
C ALA A 13 -4.95 3.01 -17.71
N PHE A 14 -5.63 3.83 -16.91
CA PHE A 14 -5.09 5.08 -16.38
C PHE A 14 -3.83 4.86 -15.52
N GLY A 15 -3.90 3.97 -14.52
CA GLY A 15 -2.73 3.68 -13.69
C GLY A 15 -1.54 3.12 -14.48
N GLN A 16 -1.80 2.21 -15.43
CA GLN A 16 -0.75 1.66 -16.30
C GLN A 16 -0.15 2.72 -17.24
N HIS A 17 -0.96 3.68 -17.68
CA HIS A 17 -0.50 4.78 -18.53
C HIS A 17 0.43 5.73 -17.77
N ILE A 18 0.15 6.03 -16.50
CA ILE A 18 1.06 6.82 -15.64
C ILE A 18 2.40 6.08 -15.48
N ILE A 19 2.37 4.78 -15.19
CA ILE A 19 3.59 3.98 -15.07
C ILE A 19 4.37 3.97 -16.39
N GLU A 20 3.70 3.94 -17.54
CA GLU A 20 4.32 4.03 -18.86
C GLU A 20 4.94 5.40 -19.13
N ILE A 21 4.26 6.49 -18.78
CA ILE A 21 4.77 7.87 -18.88
C ILE A 21 6.10 8.00 -18.12
N LEU A 22 6.14 7.54 -16.87
CA LEU A 22 7.31 7.63 -16.01
C LEU A 22 8.39 6.62 -16.41
N GLY A 23 7.98 5.39 -16.67
CA GLY A 23 8.83 4.21 -16.83
C GLY A 23 9.26 3.87 -18.25
N LYS A 24 8.69 4.53 -19.27
CA LYS A 24 8.70 4.15 -20.71
C LYS A 24 8.18 2.75 -21.00
N LYS A 25 7.65 2.06 -19.99
CA LYS A 25 7.12 0.69 -20.03
C LYS A 25 6.02 0.54 -18.99
N ARG A 26 4.97 -0.20 -19.33
CA ARG A 26 3.85 -0.52 -18.42
C ARG A 26 4.18 -1.57 -17.35
N ILE A 27 5.17 -2.42 -17.62
CA ILE A 27 5.55 -3.55 -16.76
C ILE A 27 7.07 -3.59 -16.69
N HIS A 28 7.61 -3.74 -15.48
CA HIS A 28 9.05 -3.67 -15.18
C HIS A 28 9.70 -2.37 -15.68
N PRO A 29 9.23 -1.20 -15.20
CA PRO A 29 9.85 0.08 -15.53
C PRO A 29 11.27 0.16 -14.93
N ALA A 30 12.18 0.85 -15.63
CA ALA A 30 13.57 1.04 -15.22
C ALA A 30 13.89 2.50 -14.82
N TRP A 31 12.87 3.22 -14.33
CA TRP A 31 12.95 4.65 -14.03
C TRP A 31 13.59 4.94 -12.67
N ILE A 32 13.27 4.14 -11.66
CA ILE A 32 13.82 4.24 -10.31
C ILE A 32 15.24 3.67 -10.32
N VAL A 33 16.19 4.45 -9.83
CA VAL A 33 17.62 4.11 -9.76
C VAL A 33 18.20 4.55 -8.42
N PRO A 34 19.36 4.02 -7.97
CA PRO A 34 20.01 4.54 -6.76
C PRO A 34 20.21 6.06 -6.84
N GLY A 35 19.72 6.75 -5.81
CA GLY A 35 19.75 8.20 -5.67
C GLY A 35 18.55 8.96 -6.24
N GLY A 36 17.54 8.30 -6.81
CA GLY A 36 16.31 8.95 -7.28
C GLY A 36 15.74 8.30 -8.54
N VAL A 37 15.50 9.10 -9.58
CA VAL A 37 14.98 8.63 -10.87
C VAL A 37 15.88 9.05 -12.04
N ASN A 38 15.82 8.34 -13.16
CA ASN A 38 16.74 8.56 -14.28
C ASN A 38 16.33 9.67 -15.26
N ALA A 39 15.11 10.20 -15.15
CA ALA A 39 14.59 11.31 -15.96
C ALA A 39 13.50 12.08 -15.20
N PRO A 40 13.42 13.41 -15.34
CA PRO A 40 12.32 14.19 -14.79
C PRO A 40 11.01 13.94 -15.55
N LEU A 41 9.88 14.33 -14.94
CA LEU A 41 8.58 14.30 -15.59
C LEU A 41 8.48 15.44 -16.62
N ASP A 42 8.01 15.11 -17.82
CA ASP A 42 7.72 16.11 -18.85
C ASP A 42 6.47 16.92 -18.46
N PRO A 43 6.53 18.27 -18.47
CA PRO A 43 5.37 19.13 -18.18
C PRO A 43 4.13 18.81 -19.02
N ALA A 44 4.28 18.44 -20.29
CA ALA A 44 3.14 18.09 -21.14
C ALA A 44 2.48 16.77 -20.69
N LEU A 45 3.27 15.80 -20.22
CA LEU A 45 2.75 14.54 -19.70
C LEU A 45 2.09 14.71 -18.33
N ARG A 46 2.59 15.64 -17.49
CA ARG A 46 1.90 16.07 -16.26
C ARG A 46 0.48 16.57 -16.58
N GLU A 47 0.34 17.50 -17.52
CA GLU A 47 -0.98 18.03 -17.92
C GLU A 47 -1.89 16.95 -18.49
N GLU A 48 -1.34 16.00 -19.25
CA GLU A 48 -2.11 14.86 -19.75
C GLU A 48 -2.71 14.03 -18.61
N ILE A 49 -1.93 13.73 -17.56
CA ILE A 49 -2.43 12.96 -16.41
C ILE A 49 -3.49 13.76 -15.65
N LEU A 50 -3.22 15.04 -15.38
CA LEU A 50 -4.14 15.94 -14.68
C LEU A 50 -5.50 16.03 -15.38
N SER A 51 -5.52 16.08 -16.71
CA SER A 51 -6.76 16.17 -17.50
C SER A 51 -7.75 15.02 -17.29
N LYS A 52 -7.29 13.88 -16.76
CA LYS A 52 -8.11 12.67 -16.52
C LYS A 52 -8.53 12.51 -15.06
N ILE A 53 -8.02 13.31 -14.13
CA ILE A 53 -8.20 13.10 -12.69
C ILE A 53 -9.67 13.12 -12.28
N ASP A 54 -10.42 14.14 -12.69
CA ASP A 54 -11.83 14.30 -12.29
C ASP A 54 -12.70 13.14 -12.79
N GLU A 55 -12.48 12.72 -14.04
CA GLU A 55 -13.13 11.53 -14.60
C GLU A 55 -12.82 10.29 -13.75
N LYS A 56 -11.55 10.09 -13.38
CA LYS A 56 -11.11 8.90 -12.65
C LYS A 56 -11.57 8.89 -11.18
N LYS A 57 -11.68 10.06 -10.54
CA LYS A 57 -12.35 10.19 -9.23
C LYS A 57 -13.81 9.77 -9.31
N SER A 58 -14.54 10.23 -10.34
CA SER A 58 -15.93 9.85 -10.58
C SER A 58 -16.09 8.34 -10.81
N ASP A 59 -15.21 7.75 -11.62
CA ASP A 59 -15.13 6.30 -11.85
C ASP A 59 -14.93 5.51 -10.55
N ALA A 60 -14.00 5.93 -9.69
CA ALA A 60 -13.72 5.29 -8.40
C ALA A 60 -14.90 5.39 -7.44
N LEU A 61 -15.55 6.56 -7.35
CA LEU A 61 -16.75 6.77 -6.54
C LEU A 61 -17.91 5.89 -7.03
N ALA A 62 -18.12 5.79 -8.34
CA ALA A 62 -19.14 4.90 -8.91
C ALA A 62 -18.88 3.43 -8.56
N ALA A 63 -17.63 2.99 -8.54
CA ALA A 63 -17.26 1.63 -8.12
C ALA A 63 -17.51 1.39 -6.63
N ILE A 64 -17.24 2.39 -5.77
CA ILE A 64 -17.55 2.35 -4.34
C ILE A 64 -19.06 2.24 -4.11
N GLU A 65 -19.86 3.07 -4.78
CA GLU A 65 -21.32 3.04 -4.66
C GLU A 65 -21.90 1.72 -5.15
N LEU A 66 -21.36 1.16 -6.23
CA LEU A 66 -21.73 -0.18 -6.68
C LEU A 66 -21.45 -1.22 -5.59
N PHE A 67 -20.27 -1.18 -4.96
CA PHE A 67 -19.95 -2.09 -3.84
C PHE A 67 -20.94 -1.94 -2.68
N LYS A 68 -21.19 -0.71 -2.21
CA LYS A 68 -22.13 -0.42 -1.12
C LYS A 68 -23.55 -0.89 -1.44
N SER A 69 -23.99 -0.78 -2.70
CA SER A 69 -25.30 -1.28 -3.13
C SER A 69 -25.44 -2.80 -3.08
N LYS A 70 -24.32 -3.54 -3.03
CA LYS A 70 -24.30 -5.01 -3.04
C LYS A 70 -23.94 -5.61 -1.69
N ILE A 71 -23.19 -4.91 -0.84
CA ILE A 71 -22.71 -5.51 0.42
C ILE A 71 -23.86 -5.95 1.34
N SER A 72 -24.99 -5.23 1.32
CA SER A 72 -26.16 -5.53 2.14
C SER A 72 -26.85 -6.86 1.81
N VAL A 73 -26.59 -7.46 0.65
CA VAL A 73 -27.17 -8.75 0.28
C VAL A 73 -26.31 -9.95 0.70
N PHE A 74 -25.14 -9.73 1.32
CA PHE A 74 -24.21 -10.79 1.76
C PHE A 74 -23.99 -10.89 3.28
N PRO A 75 -24.98 -10.63 4.17
CA PRO A 75 -24.71 -10.58 5.61
C PRO A 75 -24.26 -11.93 6.19
N LYS A 76 -24.74 -13.05 5.64
CA LYS A 76 -24.39 -14.40 6.12
C LYS A 76 -22.96 -14.75 5.71
N GLU A 77 -22.58 -14.43 4.49
CA GLU A 77 -21.25 -14.68 3.93
C GLU A 77 -20.21 -13.83 4.65
N ILE A 78 -20.50 -12.56 4.92
CA ILE A 78 -19.61 -11.67 5.69
C ILE A 78 -19.38 -12.22 7.09
N ALA A 79 -20.42 -12.75 7.74
CA ALA A 79 -20.30 -13.33 9.08
C ALA A 79 -19.50 -14.64 9.10
N ALA A 80 -19.58 -15.45 8.03
CA ALA A 80 -19.00 -16.79 7.99
C ALA A 80 -17.59 -16.86 7.38
N LEU A 81 -17.26 -15.99 6.40
CA LEU A 81 -16.03 -16.09 5.62
C LEU A 81 -14.90 -15.25 6.23
N ALA A 82 -13.93 -15.95 6.83
CA ALA A 82 -12.67 -15.38 7.31
C ALA A 82 -12.88 -14.09 8.14
N ASN A 83 -13.82 -14.20 9.10
CA ASN A 83 -14.11 -13.20 10.12
C ASN A 83 -13.64 -13.73 11.48
N PHE A 84 -12.40 -13.42 11.81
CA PHE A 84 -11.75 -13.83 13.05
C PHE A 84 -10.75 -12.78 13.50
N ASP A 85 -10.43 -12.80 14.78
CA ASP A 85 -9.52 -11.84 15.40
C ASP A 85 -8.08 -12.12 14.97
N THR A 86 -7.40 -11.07 14.52
CA THR A 86 -5.98 -11.08 14.15
C THR A 86 -5.33 -9.78 14.63
N LEU A 87 -4.00 -9.74 14.59
CA LEU A 87 -3.32 -8.45 14.52
C LEU A 87 -3.47 -7.85 13.11
N PHE A 88 -3.22 -6.56 12.97
CA PHE A 88 -3.06 -5.88 11.69
C PHE A 88 -1.74 -5.13 11.70
N MET A 89 -1.05 -5.12 10.56
CA MET A 89 0.22 -4.39 10.36
C MET A 89 0.11 -3.50 9.13
N SER A 90 0.63 -2.28 9.24
CA SER A 90 0.76 -1.32 8.14
C SER A 90 1.85 -0.31 8.43
N MET A 91 2.44 0.24 7.37
CA MET A 91 3.08 1.55 7.40
C MET A 91 2.06 2.66 7.73
N VAL A 92 2.51 3.66 8.47
CA VAL A 92 1.73 4.84 8.86
C VAL A 92 2.57 6.07 8.60
N GLY A 93 2.01 6.99 7.82
CA GLY A 93 2.63 8.27 7.52
C GLY A 93 2.53 9.26 8.67
N LYS A 94 2.89 10.50 8.38
CA LYS A 94 2.82 11.60 9.35
C LYS A 94 1.42 11.75 9.93
N ASP A 95 1.32 12.09 11.21
CA ASP A 95 0.06 12.35 11.92
C ASP A 95 -0.98 11.19 11.89
N GLY A 96 -0.54 9.97 11.55
CA GLY A 96 -1.41 8.79 11.46
C GLY A 96 -2.08 8.60 10.11
N GLU A 97 -1.55 9.22 9.06
CA GLU A 97 -2.07 9.14 7.70
C GLU A 97 -1.84 7.78 7.05
N LEU A 98 -2.75 7.42 6.14
CA LEU A 98 -2.48 6.40 5.13
C LEU A 98 -1.31 6.88 4.27
N ASP A 99 -0.25 6.08 4.22
CA ASP A 99 0.88 6.31 3.34
C ASP A 99 1.31 4.97 2.73
N HIS A 100 1.56 4.98 1.42
CA HIS A 100 2.03 3.79 0.71
C HIS A 100 3.54 3.77 0.48
N TYR A 101 4.21 4.90 0.67
CA TYR A 101 5.58 5.11 0.25
C TYR A 101 6.56 5.21 1.42
N ASP A 102 6.26 6.04 2.43
CA ASP A 102 7.17 6.25 3.56
C ASP A 102 6.42 6.40 4.89
N GLY A 103 7.07 5.98 5.98
CA GLY A 103 6.48 6.02 7.31
C GLY A 103 7.07 4.99 8.27
N LYS A 104 6.40 4.84 9.42
CA LYS A 104 6.76 3.87 10.46
C LYS A 104 5.77 2.71 10.50
N ILE A 105 6.21 1.55 10.94
CA ILE A 105 5.33 0.39 11.09
C ILE A 105 4.53 0.48 12.39
N LYS A 106 3.25 0.13 12.28
CA LYS A 106 2.31 0.03 13.40
C LYS A 106 1.57 -1.30 13.37
N PHE A 107 1.39 -1.87 14.56
CA PHE A 107 0.53 -3.01 14.83
C PHE A 107 -0.66 -2.60 15.69
N ILE A 108 -1.84 -3.09 15.34
CA ILE A 108 -3.04 -3.02 16.18
C ILE A 108 -3.65 -4.42 16.35
N ASP A 109 -4.44 -4.61 17.41
CA ASP A 109 -5.24 -5.81 17.58
C ASP A 109 -6.60 -5.73 16.86
N ALA A 110 -7.38 -6.82 16.96
CA ALA A 110 -8.71 -6.95 16.39
C ALA A 110 -9.74 -5.97 16.97
N LYS A 111 -9.42 -5.20 18.01
CA LYS A 111 -10.27 -4.17 18.63
C LYS A 111 -9.74 -2.76 18.37
N GLY A 112 -8.64 -2.62 17.64
CA GLY A 112 -8.02 -1.34 17.32
C GLY A 112 -7.05 -0.81 18.38
N ASN A 113 -6.72 -1.61 19.41
CA ASN A 113 -5.71 -1.20 20.38
C ASN A 113 -4.32 -1.26 19.75
N THR A 114 -3.50 -0.22 19.97
CA THR A 114 -2.10 -0.23 19.56
C THR A 114 -1.34 -1.33 20.30
N ILE A 115 -0.69 -2.23 19.55
CA ILE A 115 0.21 -3.27 20.08
C ILE A 115 1.67 -2.82 20.01
N ALA A 116 2.03 -2.16 18.91
CA ALA A 116 3.33 -1.52 18.73
C ALA A 116 3.20 -0.39 17.70
N GLU A 117 3.98 0.66 17.83
CA GLU A 117 4.00 1.78 16.89
C GLU A 117 5.38 2.42 16.83
N ASN A 118 5.61 3.26 15.82
CA ASN A 118 6.89 3.91 15.56
C ASN A 118 8.05 2.91 15.35
N LEU A 119 7.74 1.75 14.76
CA LEU A 119 8.75 0.74 14.46
C LEU A 119 9.48 1.10 13.17
N GLU A 120 10.81 1.08 13.22
CA GLU A 120 11.69 1.35 12.08
C GLU A 120 11.77 0.16 11.14
N HIS A 121 11.67 0.42 9.83
CA HIS A 121 11.78 -0.64 8.82
C HIS A 121 13.15 -1.34 8.86
N ALA A 122 14.21 -0.62 9.22
CA ALA A 122 15.55 -1.16 9.38
C ALA A 122 15.63 -2.23 10.50
N ASP A 123 14.76 -2.12 11.51
CA ASP A 123 14.75 -3.00 12.69
C ASP A 123 13.72 -4.14 12.56
N TYR A 124 13.25 -4.45 11.35
CA TYR A 124 12.16 -5.42 11.14
C TYR A 124 12.39 -6.79 11.77
N GLN A 125 13.65 -7.22 11.89
CA GLN A 125 14.01 -8.50 12.50
C GLN A 125 13.69 -8.56 14.00
N SER A 126 13.46 -7.42 14.65
CA SER A 126 13.02 -7.36 16.04
C SER A 126 11.52 -7.59 16.23
N TYR A 127 10.72 -7.46 15.17
CA TYR A 127 9.25 -7.53 15.26
C TYR A 127 8.57 -8.42 14.22
N ILE A 128 9.25 -8.88 13.17
CA ILE A 128 8.74 -9.86 12.20
C ILE A 128 9.53 -11.16 12.32
N GLY A 129 8.84 -12.25 12.66
CA GLY A 129 9.34 -13.61 12.51
C GLY A 129 8.72 -14.27 11.27
N GLU A 130 9.45 -15.20 10.65
CA GLU A 130 8.92 -16.01 9.54
C GLU A 130 9.03 -17.50 9.89
N LYS A 131 7.89 -18.18 10.00
CA LYS A 131 7.86 -19.63 10.25
C LYS A 131 7.84 -20.39 8.92
N VAL A 132 8.71 -21.40 8.78
CA VAL A 132 8.66 -22.37 7.68
C VAL A 132 7.61 -23.43 7.99
N GLU A 133 6.82 -23.80 6.99
CA GLU A 133 5.79 -24.85 7.12
C GLU A 133 6.18 -26.07 6.29
N ASP A 134 5.95 -27.27 6.82
CA ASP A 134 6.32 -28.52 6.13
C ASP A 134 5.46 -28.79 4.88
N PHE A 135 4.31 -28.12 4.77
CA PHE A 135 3.32 -28.33 3.71
C PHE A 135 3.26 -27.17 2.69
N SER A 136 4.10 -26.13 2.82
CA SER A 136 4.05 -24.94 1.97
C SER A 136 5.43 -24.30 1.81
N PHE A 137 5.79 -23.94 0.57
CA PHE A 137 6.97 -23.10 0.31
C PHE A 137 6.78 -21.64 0.77
N MET A 138 5.53 -21.19 0.89
CA MET A 138 5.23 -19.88 1.45
C MET A 138 5.33 -19.97 2.97
N LYS A 139 6.23 -19.18 3.54
CA LYS A 139 6.38 -19.02 5.00
C LYS A 139 5.15 -18.35 5.60
N SER A 140 4.99 -18.47 6.91
CA SER A 140 3.97 -17.82 7.72
C SER A 140 4.60 -16.71 8.58
N PRO A 141 4.53 -15.42 8.17
CA PRO A 141 5.01 -14.32 8.99
C PRO A 141 4.15 -14.11 10.23
N TYR A 142 4.77 -13.69 11.33
CA TYR A 142 4.10 -13.39 12.60
C TYR A 142 4.81 -12.27 13.36
N TYR A 143 4.08 -11.60 14.25
CA TYR A 143 4.62 -10.59 15.16
C TYR A 143 5.53 -11.28 16.18
N LEU A 144 6.84 -11.05 16.04
CA LEU A 144 7.88 -11.81 16.73
C LEU A 144 7.70 -11.85 18.26
N PRO A 145 7.37 -10.75 18.96
CA PRO A 145 7.20 -10.76 20.42
C PRO A 145 6.05 -11.65 20.91
N PHE A 146 5.06 -11.96 20.07
CA PHE A 146 3.92 -12.82 20.44
C PHE A 146 4.10 -14.27 19.97
N GLY A 147 5.14 -14.57 19.19
CA GLY A 147 5.41 -15.90 18.66
C GLY A 147 4.41 -16.33 17.57
N PRO A 148 4.65 -17.49 16.93
CA PRO A 148 3.86 -17.92 15.78
C PRO A 148 2.40 -18.27 16.09
N GLU A 149 2.09 -18.66 17.33
CA GLU A 149 0.73 -19.05 17.73
C GLU A 149 -0.21 -17.85 17.94
N LYS A 150 0.32 -16.73 18.45
CA LYS A 150 -0.48 -15.54 18.83
C LYS A 150 -0.13 -14.29 18.01
N GLY A 151 0.96 -14.33 17.26
CA GLY A 151 1.46 -13.21 16.48
C GLY A 151 0.91 -13.14 15.06
N MET A 152 -0.08 -13.96 14.68
CA MET A 152 -0.68 -13.88 13.35
C MET A 152 -1.22 -12.47 13.09
N TYR A 153 -0.78 -11.87 11.98
CA TYR A 153 -1.23 -10.55 11.56
C TYR A 153 -1.68 -10.56 10.10
N ARG A 154 -2.47 -9.55 9.74
CA ARG A 154 -2.90 -9.27 8.37
C ARG A 154 -2.32 -7.95 7.88
N VAL A 155 -2.03 -7.89 6.59
CA VAL A 155 -1.57 -6.70 5.86
C VAL A 155 -2.53 -6.36 4.72
N GLY A 156 -2.21 -5.31 3.96
CA GLY A 156 -2.98 -4.89 2.79
C GLY A 156 -4.12 -3.94 3.13
N PRO A 157 -5.00 -3.62 2.16
CA PRO A 157 -5.92 -2.48 2.27
C PRO A 157 -6.75 -2.46 3.56
N LEU A 158 -7.27 -3.63 3.99
CA LEU A 158 -8.03 -3.74 5.23
C LEU A 158 -7.21 -3.35 6.46
N ALA A 159 -5.99 -3.85 6.57
CA ALA A 159 -5.08 -3.54 7.67
C ALA A 159 -4.75 -2.04 7.70
N ARG A 160 -4.43 -1.48 6.52
CA ARG A 160 -4.08 -0.06 6.39
C ARG A 160 -5.23 0.85 6.81
N LEU A 161 -6.47 0.59 6.36
CA LEU A 161 -7.62 1.41 6.76
C LEU A 161 -8.08 1.18 8.20
N ASN A 162 -7.88 -0.03 8.76
CA ASN A 162 -8.10 -0.24 10.19
C ASN A 162 -7.13 0.63 11.01
N ILE A 163 -5.86 0.72 10.58
CA ILE A 163 -4.79 1.44 11.29
C ILE A 163 -4.81 2.95 11.08
N ALA A 164 -5.02 3.42 9.84
CA ALA A 164 -4.95 4.82 9.48
C ALA A 164 -5.99 5.63 10.27
N LYS A 165 -5.58 6.79 10.80
CA LYS A 165 -6.50 7.75 11.42
C LYS A 165 -7.29 8.52 10.36
N ARG A 166 -6.61 8.86 9.28
CA ARG A 166 -7.15 9.52 8.09
C ARG A 166 -6.40 9.03 6.86
N CYS A 167 -7.02 9.07 5.69
CA CYS A 167 -6.35 8.91 4.40
C CYS A 167 -5.49 10.14 4.09
N GLY A 168 -5.95 11.35 4.47
CA GLY A 168 -5.24 12.59 4.17
C GLY A 168 -5.67 13.24 2.85
N THR A 169 -6.60 12.62 2.12
CA THR A 169 -7.24 13.17 0.91
C THR A 169 -8.76 13.28 1.10
N PRO A 170 -9.44 14.33 0.59
CA PRO A 170 -10.80 14.67 1.02
C PRO A 170 -11.88 13.61 0.75
N LEU A 171 -11.90 13.02 -0.45
CA LEU A 171 -12.92 12.05 -0.81
C LEU A 171 -12.66 10.68 -0.15
N ALA A 172 -11.40 10.26 -0.09
CA ALA A 172 -11.03 9.04 0.61
C ALA A 172 -11.28 9.15 2.13
N ASP A 173 -11.05 10.31 2.76
CA ASP A 173 -11.35 10.54 4.18
C ASP A 173 -12.85 10.41 4.47
N LYS A 174 -13.70 10.91 3.58
CA LYS A 174 -15.15 10.74 3.71
C LYS A 174 -15.54 9.26 3.71
N GLU A 175 -14.98 8.49 2.79
CA GLU A 175 -15.24 7.05 2.69
C GLU A 175 -14.63 6.26 3.86
N LEU A 176 -13.46 6.67 4.35
CA LEU A 176 -12.86 6.11 5.56
C LEU A 176 -13.75 6.32 6.79
N GLY A 177 -14.37 7.49 6.91
CA GLY A 177 -15.33 7.76 7.98
C GLY A 177 -16.52 6.80 7.96
N ILE A 178 -17.06 6.51 6.76
CA ILE A 178 -18.13 5.51 6.58
C ILE A 178 -17.61 4.11 6.93
N PHE A 179 -16.43 3.74 6.42
CA PHE A 179 -15.78 2.46 6.70
C PHE A 179 -15.60 2.20 8.20
N LYS A 180 -15.12 3.21 8.95
CA LYS A 180 -14.94 3.11 10.40
C LYS A 180 -16.26 3.20 11.19
N SER A 181 -17.36 3.68 10.60
CA SER A 181 -18.67 3.71 11.27
C SER A 181 -19.24 2.32 11.54
N TYR A 182 -18.76 1.30 10.82
CA TYR A 182 -19.18 -0.10 11.03
C TYR A 182 -18.54 -0.75 12.26
N GLY A 183 -17.53 -0.13 12.88
CA GLY A 183 -16.86 -0.67 14.07
C GLY A 183 -15.42 -0.17 14.22
N PRO A 184 -14.79 -0.42 15.38
CA PRO A 184 -13.42 0.05 15.66
C PRO A 184 -12.39 -0.52 14.66
N THR A 185 -12.61 -1.74 14.20
CA THR A 185 -11.89 -2.40 13.11
C THR A 185 -12.86 -3.24 12.30
N GLN A 186 -12.49 -3.54 11.06
CA GLN A 186 -13.17 -4.52 10.22
C GLN A 186 -12.35 -5.81 10.18
N ASN A 187 -12.90 -6.91 10.74
CA ASN A 187 -12.23 -8.21 10.82
C ASN A 187 -12.67 -9.18 9.72
N ALA A 188 -13.85 -8.99 9.12
CA ALA A 188 -14.32 -9.83 8.04
C ALA A 188 -13.56 -9.54 6.74
N SER A 189 -13.01 -10.59 6.13
CA SER A 189 -12.16 -10.45 4.93
C SER A 189 -12.90 -9.84 3.72
N PHE A 190 -14.22 -9.85 3.72
CA PHE A 190 -15.04 -9.20 2.69
C PHE A 190 -14.75 -7.68 2.58
N PHE A 191 -14.39 -7.04 3.69
CA PHE A 191 -14.08 -5.60 3.72
C PHE A 191 -12.73 -5.24 3.07
N TYR A 192 -11.88 -6.22 2.71
CA TYR A 192 -10.74 -5.95 1.83
C TYR A 192 -11.16 -5.35 0.49
N HIS A 193 -12.35 -5.70 -0.03
CA HIS A 193 -12.83 -5.15 -1.28
C HIS A 193 -13.20 -3.68 -1.15
N TYR A 194 -13.91 -3.31 -0.08
CA TYR A 194 -14.23 -1.90 0.17
C TYR A 194 -12.95 -1.09 0.40
N ALA A 195 -12.08 -1.59 1.29
CA ALA A 195 -10.84 -0.90 1.61
C ALA A 195 -9.97 -0.67 0.37
N ARG A 196 -9.90 -1.64 -0.54
CA ARG A 196 -9.18 -1.50 -1.81
C ARG A 196 -9.78 -0.42 -2.71
N LEU A 197 -11.09 -0.27 -2.76
CA LEU A 197 -11.73 0.78 -3.55
C LEU A 197 -11.48 2.17 -2.97
N ILE A 198 -11.50 2.30 -1.64
CA ILE A 198 -11.11 3.54 -0.94
C ILE A 198 -9.65 3.88 -1.27
N GLU A 199 -8.75 2.89 -1.25
CA GLU A 199 -7.35 3.13 -1.61
C GLU A 199 -7.15 3.50 -3.09
N VAL A 200 -7.96 2.97 -4.00
CA VAL A 200 -7.94 3.43 -5.41
C VAL A 200 -8.31 4.90 -5.50
N LEU A 201 -9.35 5.33 -4.79
CA LEU A 201 -9.76 6.74 -4.72
C LEU A 201 -8.65 7.61 -4.11
N TYR A 202 -8.08 7.19 -2.97
CA TYR A 202 -6.93 7.84 -2.34
C TYR A 202 -5.76 7.98 -3.31
N CYS A 203 -5.38 6.92 -4.03
CA CYS A 203 -4.28 6.98 -4.99
C CYS A 203 -4.53 8.00 -6.10
N ILE A 204 -5.77 8.14 -6.58
CA ILE A 204 -6.12 9.13 -7.61
C ILE A 204 -6.00 10.56 -7.05
N GLU A 205 -6.46 10.80 -5.82
CA GLU A 205 -6.29 12.09 -5.15
C GLU A 205 -4.81 12.39 -4.87
N LYS A 206 -4.03 11.40 -4.43
CA LYS A 206 -2.58 11.55 -4.24
C LYS A 206 -1.84 11.84 -5.53
N ILE A 207 -2.22 11.22 -6.64
CA ILE A 207 -1.66 11.55 -7.96
C ILE A 207 -1.90 13.03 -8.27
N GLU A 208 -3.11 13.55 -8.05
CA GLU A 208 -3.40 14.96 -8.26
C GLU A 208 -2.58 15.87 -7.35
N GLU A 209 -2.49 15.57 -6.05
CA GLU A 209 -1.68 16.35 -5.11
C GLU A 209 -0.21 16.38 -5.53
N LEU A 210 0.38 15.22 -5.84
CA LEU A 210 1.77 15.10 -6.25
C LEU A 210 2.03 15.82 -7.58
N LEU A 211 1.11 15.74 -8.54
CA LEU A 211 1.22 16.48 -9.80
C LEU A 211 1.04 17.98 -9.63
N ASN A 212 0.48 18.46 -8.52
CA ASN A 212 0.42 19.89 -8.22
C ASN A 212 1.53 20.38 -7.29
N ASP A 213 2.40 19.49 -6.83
CA ASP A 213 3.58 19.85 -6.05
C ASP A 213 4.56 20.66 -6.92
N ALA A 214 5.18 21.70 -6.34
CA ALA A 214 6.10 22.57 -7.04
C ALA A 214 7.36 21.83 -7.54
N ASP A 215 7.78 20.78 -6.84
CA ASP A 215 8.99 20.03 -7.14
C ASP A 215 8.78 18.91 -8.18
N ILE A 216 7.53 18.63 -8.59
CA ILE A 216 7.23 17.50 -9.49
C ILE A 216 7.88 17.61 -10.87
N LEU A 217 8.17 18.84 -11.31
CA LEU A 217 8.85 19.15 -12.57
C LEU A 217 10.32 19.52 -12.39
N SER A 218 10.86 19.35 -11.18
CA SER A 218 12.29 19.58 -10.91
C SER A 218 13.14 18.72 -11.83
N ASP A 219 14.23 19.29 -12.35
CA ASP A 219 15.27 18.56 -13.07
C ASP A 219 16.29 17.90 -12.11
N HIS A 220 16.28 18.32 -10.84
CA HIS A 220 17.11 17.75 -9.78
C HIS A 220 16.48 16.46 -9.24
N VAL A 221 16.56 15.40 -10.04
CA VAL A 221 15.85 14.13 -9.76
C VAL A 221 16.74 12.99 -9.28
N ARG A 222 18.06 13.21 -9.23
CA ARG A 222 19.01 12.16 -8.89
C ARG A 222 20.24 12.68 -8.14
N ALA A 223 20.44 12.16 -6.94
CA ALA A 223 21.72 12.23 -6.23
C ALA A 223 22.67 11.12 -6.70
N VAL A 224 23.97 11.37 -6.68
CA VAL A 224 25.00 10.37 -7.00
C VAL A 224 25.93 10.21 -5.81
N ALA A 225 26.03 8.99 -5.30
CA ALA A 225 26.93 8.63 -4.22
C ALA A 225 27.73 7.38 -4.60
N LYS A 226 28.92 7.23 -3.99
CA LYS A 226 29.65 5.96 -3.97
C LYS A 226 29.10 5.08 -2.86
N LEU A 227 29.43 3.79 -2.89
CA LEU A 227 29.13 2.86 -1.80
C LEU A 227 29.67 3.42 -0.48
N ASN A 228 28.76 3.71 0.45
CA ASN A 228 29.04 4.30 1.75
C ASN A 228 28.52 3.45 2.91
N GLU A 229 27.61 2.51 2.65
CA GLU A 229 27.06 1.55 3.59
C GLU A 229 26.96 0.16 2.94
N PHE A 230 27.15 -0.90 3.73
CA PHE A 230 27.16 -2.28 3.23
C PHE A 230 25.85 -3.03 3.45
N GLU A 231 24.87 -2.42 4.10
CA GLU A 231 23.59 -3.01 4.47
C GLU A 231 22.48 -1.96 4.30
N ALA A 232 21.36 -2.36 3.70
CA ALA A 232 20.21 -1.49 3.53
C ALA A 232 18.90 -2.28 3.57
N VAL A 233 17.91 -1.70 4.22
CA VAL A 233 16.53 -2.20 4.24
C VAL A 233 15.63 -1.15 3.60
N GLY A 234 14.87 -1.53 2.59
CA GLY A 234 13.82 -0.73 1.99
C GLY A 234 12.47 -1.36 2.28
N MET A 235 11.48 -0.54 2.62
CA MET A 235 10.13 -0.99 2.90
C MET A 235 9.11 -0.01 2.33
N SER A 236 8.02 -0.52 1.77
CA SER A 236 6.88 0.26 1.27
C SER A 236 5.60 -0.57 1.37
N GLU A 237 4.44 0.02 1.12
CA GLU A 237 3.19 -0.72 0.99
C GLU A 237 2.92 -1.03 -0.48
N ALA A 238 3.15 -2.27 -0.86
CA ALA A 238 2.61 -2.78 -2.11
C ALA A 238 1.07 -2.83 -2.04
N PRO A 239 0.36 -2.92 -3.18
CA PRO A 239 -1.11 -2.95 -3.19
C PRO A 239 -1.73 -4.03 -2.30
N ARG A 240 -0.98 -5.10 -2.00
CA ARG A 240 -1.42 -6.24 -1.19
C ARG A 240 -0.92 -6.24 0.25
N GLY A 241 -0.05 -5.30 0.63
CA GLY A 241 0.51 -5.20 1.97
C GLY A 241 1.95 -4.74 1.97
N THR A 242 2.55 -4.72 3.15
CA THR A 242 3.94 -4.30 3.35
C THR A 242 4.90 -5.19 2.56
N LEU A 243 5.80 -4.54 1.83
CA LEU A 243 6.85 -5.12 1.00
C LEU A 243 8.20 -4.70 1.59
N LEU A 244 9.07 -5.67 1.86
CA LEU A 244 10.39 -5.44 2.42
C LEU A 244 11.47 -6.07 1.56
N HIS A 245 12.51 -5.28 1.28
CA HIS A 245 13.74 -5.70 0.63
C HIS A 245 14.94 -5.38 1.52
N HIS A 246 15.71 -6.39 1.92
CA HIS A 246 16.92 -6.23 2.71
C HIS A 246 18.11 -6.82 1.94
N TYR A 247 19.12 -6.00 1.67
CA TYR A 247 20.33 -6.40 0.98
C TYR A 247 21.58 -6.11 1.82
N LYS A 248 22.58 -6.98 1.70
CA LYS A 248 23.96 -6.69 2.10
C LYS A 248 24.91 -6.84 0.92
N THR A 249 25.99 -6.08 0.92
CA THR A 249 26.99 -6.08 -0.15
C THR A 249 28.41 -6.22 0.39
N ASP A 250 29.34 -6.63 -0.46
CA ASP A 250 30.77 -6.52 -0.19
C ASP A 250 31.30 -5.10 -0.48
N LYS A 251 32.60 -4.88 -0.27
CA LYS A 251 33.25 -3.59 -0.55
C LYS A 251 33.21 -3.14 -2.02
N ASN A 252 32.86 -4.03 -2.95
CA ASN A 252 32.75 -3.76 -4.38
C ASN A 252 31.29 -3.54 -4.81
N GLY A 253 30.33 -3.62 -3.88
CA GLY A 253 28.89 -3.51 -4.15
C GLY A 253 28.26 -4.79 -4.69
N LEU A 254 28.93 -5.95 -4.58
CA LEU A 254 28.35 -7.23 -4.95
C LEU A 254 27.43 -7.73 -3.83
N ILE A 255 26.20 -8.12 -4.17
CA ILE A 255 25.23 -8.62 -3.19
C ILE A 255 25.74 -9.93 -2.57
N THR A 256 25.85 -9.95 -1.25
CA THR A 256 26.26 -11.13 -0.46
C THR A 256 25.09 -11.73 0.32
N PHE A 257 24.02 -10.97 0.51
CA PHE A 257 22.82 -11.40 1.21
C PHE A 257 21.59 -10.69 0.65
N ALA A 258 20.47 -11.40 0.59
CA ALA A 258 19.17 -10.84 0.32
C ALA A 258 18.10 -11.52 1.20
N ASN A 259 17.24 -10.72 1.84
CA ASN A 259 16.01 -11.19 2.45
C ASN A 259 14.83 -10.37 1.93
N LEU A 260 13.76 -11.07 1.57
CA LEU A 260 12.58 -10.50 0.92
C LEU A 260 11.33 -10.97 1.67
N ILE A 261 10.59 -10.03 2.25
CA ILE A 261 9.27 -10.30 2.84
C ILE A 261 8.24 -9.63 1.92
N ILE A 262 7.59 -10.45 1.11
CA ILE A 262 6.77 -9.99 -0.01
C ILE A 262 5.30 -10.09 0.35
N ALA A 263 4.55 -9.00 0.17
CA ALA A 263 3.10 -9.02 0.27
C ALA A 263 2.49 -9.97 -0.78
N THR A 264 1.67 -10.91 -0.32
CA THR A 264 1.12 -12.00 -1.13
C THR A 264 -0.13 -11.58 -1.89
N GLY A 265 -0.32 -12.16 -3.08
CA GLY A 265 -1.54 -12.00 -3.90
C GLY A 265 -2.61 -13.02 -3.59
#